data_AF-A0A9X2KL83-F1
#
_entry.id   AF-A0A9X2KL83-F1
#
_cell.length_a   1.000
_cell.length_b   1.000
_cell.length_c   1.000
_cell.angle_alpha   90.00
_cell.angle_beta   90.00
_cell.angle_gamma   90.00
#
_symmetry.space_group_name_H-M   'P 1'
#
loop_
_entity.id
_entity.type
_entity.pdbx_description
1 polymer ?
#
loop_
_entity_poly.entity_id
_entity_poly.type
_entity_poly.pdbx_seq_one_letter_code
_entity_poly.pdbx_strand_id
1 'polypeptide(L)'
;MAEELDHDYEQLLEELFVMAVESARKLKMKAPSKERMKQAFKDPDWAPKDKSEWDKHVEVKNEDGKRVGFVDTEDPMVTNLKDLSPEGLHSDERDATRRGGGEMINVGGDHWVLAETVAEKNKLRGGTLTDRETAHDWLQEHGWSVVTSETEIDDVDPGKASFIDGADVVVPETVPEAVVHNARVETSPTTNTRVAGAANVNGADVSGWDEIEADVESYGAAPNDLPPDTGPQRKASPSVQAEPARPQASPSMD
;
A
#
# COMPACT_ATOMS: atom_id res chain seq x y z
N MET A 1 -14.16 -25.08 -13.86
CA MET A 1 -13.93 -24.93 -12.41
C MET A 1 -12.53 -24.40 -12.15
N ALA A 2 -11.44 -25.12 -12.41
CA ALA A 2 -10.08 -24.59 -12.25
C ALA A 2 -9.81 -23.34 -13.13
N GLU A 3 -10.10 -23.41 -14.43
CA GLU A 3 -9.91 -22.26 -15.36
C GLU A 3 -10.74 -21.01 -15.00
N GLU A 4 -11.87 -21.20 -14.31
CA GLU A 4 -12.75 -20.11 -13.89
C GLU A 4 -12.26 -19.48 -12.58
N LEU A 5 -11.69 -20.27 -11.67
CA LEU A 5 -11.03 -19.80 -10.45
C LEU A 5 -9.76 -19.01 -10.78
N ASP A 6 -8.98 -19.49 -11.75
CA ASP A 6 -7.77 -18.80 -12.23
C ASP A 6 -8.10 -17.45 -12.87
N HIS A 7 -9.21 -17.37 -13.62
CA HIS A 7 -9.66 -16.12 -14.24
C HIS A 7 -10.08 -15.08 -13.19
N ASP A 8 -10.91 -15.48 -12.23
CA ASP A 8 -11.38 -14.60 -11.15
C ASP A 8 -10.19 -14.10 -10.29
N TYR A 9 -9.22 -14.97 -10.02
CA TYR A 9 -8.01 -14.63 -9.28
C TYR A 9 -7.13 -13.63 -10.05
N GLU A 10 -6.88 -13.87 -11.35
CA GLU A 10 -6.08 -12.94 -12.15
C GLU A 10 -6.78 -11.59 -12.35
N GLN A 11 -8.11 -11.57 -12.45
CA GLN A 11 -8.89 -10.33 -12.46
C GLN A 11 -8.73 -9.56 -11.13
N LEU A 12 -8.89 -10.23 -9.99
CA LEU A 12 -8.70 -9.64 -8.67
C LEU A 12 -7.29 -9.06 -8.50
N LEU A 13 -6.26 -9.79 -8.94
CA LEU A 13 -4.89 -9.30 -8.92
C LEU A 13 -4.67 -8.09 -9.83
N GLU A 14 -5.31 -8.06 -10.99
CA GLU A 14 -5.25 -6.92 -11.90
C GLU A 14 -5.93 -5.70 -11.29
N GLU A 15 -7.09 -5.87 -10.66
CA GLU A 15 -7.80 -4.81 -9.93
C GLU A 15 -6.95 -4.28 -8.77
N LEU A 16 -6.36 -5.17 -7.95
CA LEU A 16 -5.39 -4.82 -6.89
C LEU A 16 -4.25 -3.97 -7.47
N PHE A 17 -3.67 -4.42 -8.58
CA PHE A 17 -2.53 -3.78 -9.23
C PHE A 17 -2.86 -2.40 -9.77
N VAL A 18 -3.97 -2.27 -10.48
CA VAL A 18 -4.41 -0.99 -11.03
C VAL A 18 -4.62 0.04 -9.92
N MET A 19 -5.30 -0.33 -8.83
CA MET A 19 -5.57 0.60 -7.73
C MET A 19 -4.30 1.04 -7.00
N ALA A 20 -3.38 0.11 -6.71
CA ALA A 20 -2.10 0.47 -6.11
C ALA A 20 -1.24 1.37 -7.03
N VAL A 21 -1.29 1.15 -8.36
CA VAL A 21 -0.63 2.02 -9.34
C VAL A 21 -1.24 3.42 -9.34
N GLU A 22 -2.57 3.53 -9.28
CA GLU A 22 -3.25 4.82 -9.22
C GLU A 22 -2.91 5.58 -7.94
N SER A 23 -2.93 4.89 -6.79
CA SER A 23 -2.49 5.42 -5.49
C SER A 23 -1.05 5.94 -5.55
N ALA A 24 -0.10 5.10 -5.99
CA ALA A 24 1.31 5.47 -6.12
C ALA A 24 1.50 6.66 -7.06
N ARG A 25 0.77 6.71 -8.18
CA ARG A 25 0.86 7.78 -9.17
C ARG A 25 0.40 9.13 -8.62
N LYS A 26 -0.66 9.16 -7.79
CA LYS A 26 -1.12 10.40 -7.13
C LYS A 26 -0.02 11.02 -6.28
N LEU A 27 0.80 10.20 -5.64
CA LEU A 27 1.89 10.60 -4.75
C LEU A 27 3.28 10.56 -5.41
N LYS A 28 3.36 10.31 -6.73
CA LYS A 28 4.63 10.16 -7.49
C LYS A 28 5.58 9.10 -6.91
N MET A 29 5.01 8.06 -6.31
CA MET A 29 5.73 6.94 -5.74
C MET A 29 5.83 5.77 -6.72
N LYS A 30 6.67 4.79 -6.41
CA LYS A 30 6.70 3.52 -7.13
C LYS A 30 5.54 2.65 -6.66
N ALA A 31 4.78 2.12 -7.61
CA ALA A 31 3.75 1.12 -7.32
C ALA A 31 4.40 -0.24 -6.98
N PRO A 32 3.73 -1.09 -6.18
CA PRO A 32 4.19 -2.46 -5.96
C PRO A 32 4.06 -3.26 -7.27
N SER A 33 4.90 -4.28 -7.45
CA SER A 33 4.81 -5.18 -8.61
C SER A 33 3.63 -6.15 -8.48
N LYS A 34 3.18 -6.73 -9.60
CA LYS A 34 2.16 -7.78 -9.58
C LYS A 34 2.65 -9.02 -8.82
N GLU A 35 3.93 -9.34 -8.89
CA GLU A 35 4.57 -10.41 -8.11
C GLU A 35 4.49 -10.14 -6.61
N ARG A 36 4.68 -8.89 -6.20
CA ARG A 36 4.56 -8.48 -4.80
C ARG A 36 3.13 -8.65 -4.28
N MET A 37 2.13 -8.38 -5.12
CA MET A 37 0.72 -8.64 -4.79
C MET A 37 0.42 -10.13 -4.68
N LYS A 38 1.02 -10.98 -5.52
CA LYS A 38 0.92 -12.45 -5.38
C LYS A 38 1.54 -12.97 -4.08
N GLN A 39 2.44 -12.20 -3.46
CA GLN A 39 2.96 -12.54 -2.13
C GLN A 39 1.93 -12.21 -1.03
N ALA A 40 1.28 -11.06 -1.10
CA ALA A 40 0.25 -10.66 -0.15
C ALA A 40 -1.08 -11.42 -0.32
N PHE A 41 -1.42 -11.79 -1.56
CA PHE A 41 -2.67 -12.45 -1.93
C PHE A 41 -2.39 -13.69 -2.80
N LYS A 42 -2.41 -14.86 -2.16
CA LYS A 42 -2.17 -16.17 -2.80
C LYS A 42 -3.37 -16.62 -3.64
N ASP A 43 -3.08 -17.49 -4.60
CA ASP A 43 -4.07 -18.11 -5.47
C ASP A 43 -5.06 -19.01 -4.69
N PRO A 44 -6.26 -19.27 -5.21
CA PRO A 44 -7.30 -20.06 -4.52
C PRO A 44 -6.92 -21.53 -4.29
N ASP A 45 -5.99 -22.06 -5.08
CA ASP A 45 -5.48 -23.43 -4.98
C ASP A 45 -4.19 -23.54 -4.15
N TRP A 46 -3.71 -22.41 -3.62
CA TRP A 46 -2.52 -22.36 -2.78
C TRP A 46 -2.72 -23.22 -1.52
N ALA A 47 -1.68 -23.97 -1.19
CA ALA A 47 -1.64 -24.80 -0.01
C ALA A 47 -0.43 -24.44 0.86
N PRO A 48 -0.61 -24.29 2.19
CA PRO A 48 0.49 -24.06 3.11
C PRO A 48 1.36 -25.32 3.20
N LYS A 49 2.62 -25.12 3.53
CA LYS A 49 3.59 -26.19 3.78
C LYS A 49 3.39 -26.77 5.18
N ASP A 50 2.94 -25.95 6.12
CA ASP A 50 2.72 -26.33 7.51
C ASP A 50 1.63 -25.49 8.20
N LYS A 51 1.32 -25.86 9.44
CA LYS A 51 0.30 -25.19 10.25
C LYS A 51 0.67 -23.74 10.58
N SER A 52 1.96 -23.45 10.77
CA SER A 52 2.40 -22.10 11.08
C SER A 52 2.19 -21.17 9.89
N GLU A 53 2.40 -21.65 8.67
CA GLU A 53 2.09 -20.90 7.44
C GLU A 53 0.58 -20.71 7.29
N TRP A 54 -0.22 -21.74 7.58
CA TRP A 54 -1.68 -21.63 7.56
C TRP A 54 -2.22 -20.59 8.55
N ASP A 55 -1.59 -20.45 9.71
CA ASP A 55 -2.05 -19.54 10.75
C ASP A 55 -1.82 -18.05 10.41
N LYS A 56 -1.05 -17.76 9.36
CA LYS A 56 -0.82 -16.40 8.84
C LYS A 56 -1.81 -16.01 7.75
N HIS A 57 -2.54 -16.97 7.19
CA HIS A 57 -3.33 -16.76 5.99
C HIS A 57 -4.83 -16.80 6.28
N VAL A 58 -5.56 -15.87 5.68
CA VAL A 58 -7.03 -15.81 5.74
C VAL A 58 -7.60 -16.22 4.40
N GLU A 59 -8.46 -17.25 4.39
CA GLU A 59 -9.19 -17.65 3.19
C GLU A 59 -10.16 -16.53 2.79
N VAL A 60 -10.06 -16.04 1.56
CA VAL A 60 -10.95 -14.99 1.05
C VAL A 60 -11.97 -15.58 0.11
N LYS A 61 -13.23 -15.19 0.31
CA LYS A 61 -14.37 -15.55 -0.53
C LYS A 61 -14.98 -14.32 -1.17
N ASN A 62 -15.57 -14.50 -2.35
CA ASN A 62 -16.44 -13.49 -2.96
C ASN A 62 -17.85 -13.53 -2.34
N GLU A 63 -18.73 -12.67 -2.81
CA GLU A 63 -20.12 -12.57 -2.34
C GLU A 63 -20.94 -13.86 -2.58
N ASP A 64 -20.59 -14.63 -3.60
CA ASP A 64 -21.21 -15.95 -3.88
C ASP A 64 -20.70 -17.07 -2.94
N GLY A 65 -19.77 -16.76 -2.04
CA GLY A 65 -19.13 -17.71 -1.15
C GLY A 65 -18.08 -18.60 -1.83
N LYS A 66 -17.71 -18.32 -3.08
CA LYS A 66 -16.63 -18.97 -3.81
C LYS A 66 -15.29 -18.44 -3.31
N ARG A 67 -14.34 -19.33 -3.06
CA ARG A 67 -12.97 -18.95 -2.69
C ARG A 67 -12.28 -18.27 -3.86
N VAL A 68 -11.66 -17.12 -3.61
CA VAL A 68 -10.91 -16.35 -4.59
C VAL A 68 -9.42 -16.26 -4.28
N GLY A 69 -9.00 -16.60 -3.05
CA GLY A 69 -7.59 -16.73 -2.70
C GLY A 69 -7.35 -16.73 -1.20
N PHE A 70 -6.12 -16.39 -0.80
CA PHE A 70 -5.73 -16.27 0.60
C PHE A 70 -4.90 -15.00 0.83
N VAL A 71 -5.22 -14.24 1.86
CA VAL A 71 -4.44 -13.05 2.27
C VAL A 71 -3.44 -13.44 3.34
N ASP A 72 -2.17 -13.09 3.16
CA ASP A 72 -1.12 -13.22 4.18
C ASP A 72 -1.18 -12.02 5.15
N THR A 73 -1.67 -12.24 6.36
CA THR A 73 -1.92 -11.19 7.36
C THR A 73 -0.67 -10.61 8.01
N GLU A 74 0.49 -11.23 7.79
CA GLU A 74 1.79 -10.72 8.25
C GLU A 74 2.51 -9.94 7.13
N ASP A 75 1.97 -9.91 5.92
CA ASP A 75 2.59 -9.24 4.79
C ASP A 75 2.50 -7.70 4.94
N PRO A 76 3.58 -6.94 4.70
CA PRO A 76 3.58 -5.47 4.78
C PRO A 76 2.50 -4.76 3.95
N MET A 77 2.02 -5.36 2.85
CA MET A 77 0.92 -4.80 2.06
C MET A 77 -0.45 -4.91 2.75
N VAL A 78 -0.53 -5.65 3.84
CA VAL A 78 -1.76 -6.02 4.53
C VAL A 78 -1.85 -5.27 5.85
N THR A 79 -2.89 -4.46 5.98
CA THR A 79 -3.18 -3.72 7.20
C THR A 79 -4.40 -4.31 7.87
N ASN A 80 -4.21 -4.92 9.04
CA ASN A 80 -5.31 -5.41 9.87
C ASN A 80 -5.82 -4.29 10.79
N LEU A 81 -7.14 -4.10 10.81
CA LEU A 81 -7.88 -3.13 11.61
C LEU A 81 -8.82 -3.90 12.54
N LYS A 82 -8.55 -3.81 13.84
CA LYS A 82 -9.26 -4.58 14.87
C LYS A 82 -10.56 -3.90 15.28
N ASP A 83 -11.49 -4.66 15.83
CA ASP A 83 -12.62 -4.13 16.57
C ASP A 83 -12.16 -3.38 17.83
N LEU A 84 -12.45 -2.07 17.90
CA LEU A 84 -12.15 -1.19 19.02
C LEU A 84 -13.42 -0.82 19.82
N SER A 85 -14.56 -1.43 19.51
CA SER A 85 -15.78 -1.23 20.28
C SER A 85 -15.57 -1.64 21.75
N PRO A 86 -16.27 -1.01 22.71
CA PRO A 86 -16.20 -1.42 24.11
C PRO A 86 -16.52 -2.91 24.33
N GLU A 87 -17.37 -3.48 23.46
CA GLU A 87 -17.74 -4.89 23.49
C GLU A 87 -16.61 -5.80 22.98
N GLY A 88 -15.84 -5.35 21.98
CA GLY A 88 -14.62 -5.99 21.51
C GLY A 88 -13.47 -5.93 22.52
N LEU A 89 -13.26 -4.76 23.16
CA LEU A 89 -12.20 -4.52 24.15
C LEU A 89 -12.41 -5.25 25.49
N HIS A 90 -13.66 -5.59 25.83
CA HIS A 90 -14.02 -6.34 27.04
C HIS A 90 -14.32 -7.82 26.79
N SER A 91 -14.07 -8.31 25.58
CA SER A 91 -14.05 -9.75 25.32
C SER A 91 -12.78 -10.35 25.96
N ASP A 92 -12.85 -10.62 27.27
CA ASP A 92 -11.89 -11.51 27.92
C ASP A 92 -11.78 -12.79 27.08
N GLU A 93 -10.57 -13.31 26.89
CA GLU A 93 -10.23 -14.49 26.06
C GLU A 93 -11.13 -15.73 26.28
N ARG A 94 -11.96 -15.73 27.32
CA ARG A 94 -12.90 -16.79 27.68
C ARG A 94 -14.31 -16.62 27.13
N ASP A 95 -14.69 -15.44 26.63
CA ASP A 95 -16.05 -15.13 26.15
C ASP A 95 -16.10 -14.78 24.64
N ALA A 96 -15.03 -15.12 23.89
CA ALA A 96 -14.98 -15.06 22.42
C ALA A 96 -16.12 -15.85 21.72
N THR A 97 -16.85 -16.67 22.47
CA THR A 97 -17.98 -17.48 22.00
C THR A 97 -19.28 -16.70 21.72
N ARG A 98 -19.42 -15.43 22.13
CA ARG A 98 -20.71 -14.72 22.03
C ARG A 98 -20.83 -13.65 20.96
N ARG A 99 -19.73 -13.11 20.44
CA ARG A 99 -19.71 -12.28 19.24
C ARG A 99 -18.37 -12.54 18.56
N GLY A 100 -18.40 -13.04 17.33
CA GLY A 100 -17.17 -13.20 16.56
C GLY A 100 -16.57 -11.81 16.35
N GLY A 101 -15.48 -11.52 17.05
CA GLY A 101 -14.70 -10.32 16.76
C GLY A 101 -14.25 -10.40 15.31
N GLY A 102 -14.64 -9.43 14.50
CA GLY A 102 -14.15 -9.30 13.13
C GLY A 102 -12.85 -8.50 13.12
N GLU A 103 -12.03 -8.71 12.10
CA GLU A 103 -11.01 -7.75 11.71
C GLU A 103 -11.31 -7.29 10.29
N MET A 104 -11.16 -5.99 10.03
CA MET A 104 -11.18 -5.45 8.68
C MET A 104 -9.75 -5.47 8.15
N ILE A 105 -9.53 -6.16 7.04
CA ILE A 105 -8.22 -6.27 6.41
C ILE A 105 -8.22 -5.38 5.17
N ASN A 106 -7.27 -4.44 5.12
CA ASN A 106 -6.98 -3.66 3.93
C ASN A 106 -5.76 -4.26 3.21
N VAL A 107 -5.89 -4.57 1.92
CA VAL A 107 -4.82 -5.12 1.09
C VAL A 107 -4.45 -4.10 0.02
N GLY A 108 -3.21 -3.62 0.07
CA GLY A 108 -2.66 -2.75 -0.96
C GLY A 108 -3.28 -1.34 -1.04
N GLY A 109 -4.10 -0.93 -0.06
CA GLY A 109 -4.73 0.39 0.03
C GLY A 109 -6.23 0.40 -0.26
N ASP A 110 -6.68 -0.35 -1.28
CA ASP A 110 -8.04 -0.19 -1.82
C ASP A 110 -8.89 -1.47 -1.83
N HIS A 111 -8.33 -2.63 -1.45
CA HIS A 111 -9.11 -3.86 -1.31
C HIS A 111 -9.41 -4.18 0.14
N TRP A 112 -10.64 -4.61 0.39
CA TRP A 112 -11.16 -4.83 1.73
C TRP A 112 -11.65 -6.26 1.90
N VAL A 113 -11.27 -6.87 3.02
CA VAL A 113 -11.73 -8.19 3.44
C VAL A 113 -12.25 -8.08 4.86
N LEU A 114 -13.54 -8.38 5.05
CA LEU A 114 -14.11 -8.57 6.37
C LEU A 114 -13.75 -9.97 6.84
N ALA A 115 -12.78 -10.09 7.75
CA ALA A 115 -12.31 -11.35 8.29
C ALA A 115 -13.01 -11.71 9.59
N GLU A 116 -13.40 -12.98 9.71
CA GLU A 116 -14.09 -13.52 10.88
C GLU A 116 -13.10 -14.24 11.80
N THR A 117 -13.14 -13.91 13.10
CA THR A 117 -12.41 -14.67 14.11
C THR A 117 -13.22 -15.88 14.56
N VAL A 118 -12.60 -17.06 14.52
CA VAL A 118 -13.20 -18.25 15.10
C VAL A 118 -12.88 -18.32 16.60
N ALA A 119 -13.94 -18.22 17.41
CA ALA A 119 -13.91 -18.17 18.87
C ALA A 119 -13.01 -19.23 19.55
N GLU A 120 -12.91 -20.43 18.97
CA GLU A 120 -12.14 -21.53 19.57
C GLU A 120 -10.62 -21.35 19.48
N LYS A 121 -10.12 -20.43 18.64
CA LYS A 121 -8.68 -20.32 18.34
C LYS A 121 -8.13 -18.90 18.40
N ASN A 122 -8.94 -17.86 18.56
CA ASN A 122 -8.53 -16.46 18.40
C ASN A 122 -7.72 -16.26 17.11
N LYS A 123 -8.18 -16.89 16.02
CA LYS A 123 -7.56 -16.83 14.71
C LYS A 123 -8.58 -16.45 13.67
N LEU A 124 -8.17 -15.55 12.78
CA LEU A 124 -8.85 -15.31 11.52
C LEU A 124 -8.80 -16.58 10.70
N ARG A 125 -9.94 -16.99 10.14
CA ARG A 125 -10.02 -18.26 9.40
C ARG A 125 -10.62 -18.13 8.02
N GLY A 126 -11.45 -17.11 7.83
CA GLY A 126 -12.00 -16.76 6.54
C GLY A 126 -12.45 -15.31 6.55
N GLY A 127 -12.57 -14.74 5.38
CA GLY A 127 -13.15 -13.43 5.19
C GLY A 127 -13.85 -13.33 3.85
N THR A 128 -14.65 -12.28 3.71
CA THR A 128 -15.41 -11.98 2.50
C THR A 128 -14.91 -10.67 1.93
N LEU A 129 -14.68 -10.63 0.61
CA LEU A 129 -14.42 -9.38 -0.08
C LEU A 129 -15.58 -8.41 0.14
N THR A 130 -15.26 -7.16 0.38
CA THR A 130 -16.26 -6.12 0.60
C THR A 130 -15.83 -4.84 -0.10
N ASP A 131 -16.78 -3.93 -0.30
CA ASP A 131 -16.50 -2.62 -0.89
C ASP A 131 -16.01 -1.63 0.18
N ARG A 132 -15.52 -0.49 -0.29
CA ARG A 132 -14.97 0.58 0.55
C ARG A 132 -16.03 1.18 1.48
N GLU A 133 -17.27 1.34 1.02
CA GLU A 133 -18.37 1.91 1.80
C GLU A 133 -18.69 1.01 2.99
N THR A 134 -18.86 -0.29 2.75
CA THR A 134 -19.09 -1.30 3.79
C THR A 134 -17.91 -1.39 4.76
N ALA A 135 -16.67 -1.29 4.26
CA ALA A 135 -15.49 -1.28 5.12
C ALA A 135 -15.46 -0.05 6.06
N HIS A 136 -15.82 1.12 5.53
CA HIS A 136 -15.90 2.35 6.33
C HIS A 136 -17.01 2.27 7.38
N ASP A 137 -18.19 1.81 7.00
CA ASP A 137 -19.32 1.63 7.92
C ASP A 137 -18.95 0.66 9.05
N TRP A 138 -18.32 -0.47 8.70
CA TRP A 138 -17.83 -1.44 9.69
C TRP A 138 -16.84 -0.78 10.65
N LEU A 139 -15.86 -0.04 10.16
CA LEU A 139 -14.85 0.63 11.00
C LEU A 139 -15.51 1.59 11.99
N GLN A 140 -16.48 2.39 11.53
CA GLN A 140 -17.23 3.33 12.38
C GLN A 140 -18.03 2.60 13.46
N GLU A 141 -18.75 1.54 13.10
CA GLU A 141 -19.51 0.71 14.04
C GLU A 141 -18.60 0.05 15.09
N HIS A 142 -17.36 -0.25 14.72
CA HIS A 142 -16.36 -0.92 15.56
C HIS A 142 -15.37 0.06 16.19
N GLY A 143 -15.77 1.32 16.37
CA GLY A 143 -15.08 2.27 17.25
C GLY A 143 -13.95 3.07 16.61
N TRP A 144 -13.73 2.94 15.30
CA TRP A 144 -12.81 3.81 14.56
C TRP A 144 -13.48 5.13 14.18
N SER A 145 -12.69 6.20 14.10
CA SER A 145 -13.07 7.39 13.34
C SER A 145 -12.66 7.20 11.88
N VAL A 146 -13.58 7.38 10.93
CA VAL A 146 -13.26 7.33 9.50
C VAL A 146 -13.29 8.74 8.94
N VAL A 147 -12.14 9.21 8.44
CA VAL A 147 -11.94 10.56 7.93
C VAL A 147 -11.67 10.46 6.44
N THR A 148 -12.55 11.05 5.63
CA THR A 148 -12.46 11.01 4.16
C THR A 148 -12.25 12.40 3.60
N SER A 149 -12.00 12.52 2.29
CA SER A 149 -11.94 13.82 1.61
C SER A 149 -13.21 14.66 1.71
N GLU A 150 -14.35 14.04 2.07
CA GLU A 150 -15.64 14.72 2.26
C GLU A 150 -15.90 15.11 3.72
N THR A 151 -15.08 14.61 4.65
CA THR A 151 -15.15 14.93 6.09
C THR A 151 -14.55 16.31 6.36
N GLU A 152 -15.14 17.11 7.25
CA GLU A 152 -14.55 18.41 7.61
C GLU A 152 -13.20 18.19 8.32
N ILE A 153 -12.21 19.04 8.01
CA ILE A 153 -10.81 18.88 8.48
C ILE A 153 -10.71 18.85 10.01
N ASP A 154 -11.65 19.50 10.71
CA ASP A 154 -11.69 19.60 12.16
C ASP A 154 -12.35 18.40 12.87
N ASP A 155 -12.85 17.40 12.14
CA ASP A 155 -13.65 16.28 12.67
C ASP A 155 -12.80 15.05 13.11
N VAL A 156 -11.47 15.17 13.19
CA VAL A 156 -10.64 14.07 13.72
C VAL A 156 -10.89 13.92 15.22
N ASP A 157 -11.60 12.87 15.64
CA ASP A 157 -11.89 12.60 17.05
C ASP A 157 -10.60 12.35 17.85
N PRO A 158 -10.21 13.28 18.75
CA PRO A 158 -8.93 13.23 19.45
C PRO A 158 -8.79 12.02 20.38
N GLY A 159 -9.85 11.28 20.71
CA GLY A 159 -9.80 10.15 21.64
C GLY A 159 -9.86 8.76 21.00
N LYS A 160 -10.01 8.67 19.67
CA LYS A 160 -10.24 7.41 18.96
C LYS A 160 -9.16 7.14 17.92
N ALA A 161 -8.91 5.86 17.67
CA ALA A 161 -8.11 5.48 16.51
C ALA A 161 -8.81 5.96 15.23
N SER A 162 -8.04 6.40 14.26
CA SER A 162 -8.56 7.00 13.03
C SER A 162 -8.06 6.25 11.79
N PHE A 163 -8.97 5.94 10.87
CA PHE A 163 -8.65 5.58 9.50
C PHE A 163 -8.86 6.80 8.61
N ILE A 164 -7.80 7.25 7.94
CA ILE A 164 -7.76 8.49 7.16
C ILE A 164 -7.56 8.12 5.70
N ASP A 165 -8.54 8.43 4.87
CA ASP A 165 -8.61 7.96 3.50
C ASP A 165 -8.87 9.10 2.52
N GLY A 166 -7.81 9.54 1.82
CA GLY A 166 -7.89 10.62 0.83
C GLY A 166 -7.98 12.04 1.40
N ALA A 167 -7.91 12.22 2.71
CA ALA A 167 -8.07 13.51 3.37
C ALA A 167 -6.73 14.20 3.68
N ASP A 168 -6.73 15.54 3.68
CA ASP A 168 -5.60 16.36 4.11
C ASP A 168 -5.87 16.90 5.53
N VAL A 169 -5.28 16.31 6.57
CA VAL A 169 -5.64 16.59 7.97
C VAL A 169 -4.45 16.64 8.94
N VAL A 170 -4.63 17.34 10.06
CA VAL A 170 -3.71 17.31 11.20
C VAL A 170 -4.30 16.38 12.25
N VAL A 171 -3.56 15.32 12.59
CA VAL A 171 -3.96 14.32 13.58
C VAL A 171 -3.55 14.79 14.98
N PRO A 172 -4.50 15.00 15.91
CA PRO A 172 -4.19 15.40 17.27
C PRO A 172 -3.30 14.38 18.00
N GLU A 173 -2.42 14.85 18.88
CA GLU A 173 -1.49 14.00 19.65
C GLU A 173 -2.17 12.97 20.57
N THR A 174 -3.44 13.20 20.88
CA THR A 174 -4.28 12.35 21.71
C THR A 174 -4.85 11.16 20.95
N VAL A 175 -4.82 11.20 19.61
CA VAL A 175 -5.21 10.06 18.77
C VAL A 175 -4.20 8.94 19.02
N PRO A 176 -4.65 7.77 19.52
CA PRO A 176 -3.75 6.68 19.88
C PRO A 176 -3.12 6.03 18.64
N GLU A 177 -3.88 5.97 17.55
CA GLU A 177 -3.48 5.32 16.31
C GLU A 177 -4.11 6.00 15.10
N ALA A 178 -3.31 6.19 14.04
CA ALA A 178 -3.76 6.68 12.75
C ALA A 178 -3.29 5.74 11.64
N VAL A 179 -4.23 5.20 10.87
CA VAL A 179 -3.96 4.44 9.65
C VAL A 179 -4.30 5.31 8.46
N VAL A 180 -3.31 5.55 7.61
CA VAL A 180 -3.36 6.57 6.56
C VAL A 180 -3.32 5.90 5.19
N HIS A 181 -4.25 6.27 4.32
CA HIS A 181 -4.35 5.78 2.95
C HIS A 181 -4.65 6.93 1.99
N ASN A 182 -3.86 7.06 0.93
CA ASN A 182 -4.05 8.06 -0.14
C ASN A 182 -4.20 9.52 0.36
N ALA A 183 -3.68 9.82 1.55
CA ALA A 183 -3.92 11.04 2.30
C ALA A 183 -2.61 11.79 2.59
N ARG A 184 -2.73 13.09 2.88
CA ARG A 184 -1.64 13.87 3.48
C ARG A 184 -1.98 14.18 4.93
N VAL A 185 -1.13 13.75 5.84
CA VAL A 185 -1.34 13.96 7.27
C VAL A 185 -0.14 14.57 7.96
N GLU A 186 -0.41 15.41 8.95
CA GLU A 186 0.56 15.79 9.98
C GLU A 186 0.21 15.06 11.27
N THR A 187 1.14 14.28 11.81
CA THR A 187 0.91 13.47 13.02
C THR A 187 1.98 13.74 14.07
N SER A 188 1.59 13.64 15.35
CA SER A 188 2.53 13.70 16.46
C SER A 188 3.39 12.43 16.53
N PRO A 189 4.66 12.50 16.99
CA PRO A 189 5.47 11.32 17.31
C PRO A 189 4.86 10.38 18.36
N THR A 190 3.85 10.83 19.12
CA THR A 190 3.13 10.03 20.12
C THR A 190 2.01 9.18 19.52
N THR A 191 1.54 9.51 18.32
CA THR A 191 0.48 8.78 17.63
C THR A 191 1.10 7.62 16.86
N ASN A 192 0.64 6.39 17.09
CA ASN A 192 1.06 5.25 16.30
C ASN A 192 0.54 5.40 14.86
N THR A 193 1.41 5.76 13.93
CA THR A 193 1.02 6.03 12.54
C THR A 193 1.41 4.84 11.65
N ARG A 194 0.42 4.26 10.97
CA ARG A 194 0.62 3.21 9.95
C ARG A 194 0.14 3.75 8.59
N VAL A 195 0.74 3.26 7.51
CA VAL A 195 0.31 3.59 6.15
C VAL A 195 -0.25 2.33 5.51
N ALA A 196 -1.51 2.40 5.07
CA ALA A 196 -2.11 1.39 4.21
C ALA A 196 -1.94 1.87 2.77
N GLY A 197 -1.15 1.17 1.96
CA GLY A 197 -0.87 1.63 0.59
C GLY A 197 0.21 2.71 0.52
N ALA A 198 -0.15 3.90 0.06
CA ALA A 198 0.75 5.06 -0.03
C ALA A 198 0.11 6.30 0.60
N ALA A 199 0.91 7.13 1.26
CA ALA A 199 0.47 8.37 1.91
C ALA A 199 1.61 9.40 2.00
N ASN A 200 1.27 10.66 2.28
CA ASN A 200 2.23 11.68 2.70
C ASN A 200 2.07 11.91 4.21
N VAL A 201 3.09 11.59 5.01
CA VAL A 201 3.07 11.72 6.47
C VAL A 201 4.17 12.68 6.89
N ASN A 202 3.81 13.77 7.59
CA ASN A 202 4.75 14.80 8.06
C ASN A 202 5.64 15.36 6.93
N GLY A 203 5.06 15.51 5.73
CA GLY A 203 5.77 16.01 4.55
C GLY A 203 6.63 15.00 3.81
N ALA A 204 6.73 13.74 4.28
CA ALA A 204 7.42 12.66 3.59
C ALA A 204 6.43 11.74 2.87
N ASP A 205 6.72 11.37 1.62
CA ASP A 205 5.98 10.33 0.91
C ASP A 205 6.42 8.96 1.47
N VAL A 206 5.47 8.24 2.06
CA VAL A 206 5.70 6.97 2.76
C VAL A 206 4.85 5.89 2.10
N SER A 207 5.47 4.75 1.83
CA SER A 207 4.74 3.56 1.40
C SER A 207 4.58 2.61 2.57
N GLY A 208 3.35 2.16 2.80
CA GLY A 208 3.07 0.98 3.60
C GLY A 208 3.64 -0.30 2.97
N TRP A 209 4.04 -0.25 1.69
CA TRP A 209 4.65 -1.37 1.00
C TRP A 209 6.14 -1.57 1.37
N ASP A 210 6.80 -0.60 1.99
CA ASP A 210 8.27 -0.53 2.10
C ASP A 210 8.88 -1.41 3.23
N GLU A 211 8.84 -2.72 3.04
CA GLU A 211 9.99 -3.63 3.26
C GLU A 211 10.48 -4.22 1.91
N ILE A 212 10.23 -3.52 0.80
CA ILE A 212 10.59 -4.00 -0.54
C ILE A 212 12.05 -3.65 -0.80
N GLU A 213 12.96 -4.60 -0.55
CA GLU A 213 14.25 -4.62 -1.23
C GLU A 213 14.00 -4.41 -2.74
N ALA A 214 14.74 -3.47 -3.31
CA ALA A 214 14.60 -3.04 -4.69
C ALA A 214 14.82 -4.21 -5.65
N ASP A 215 13.74 -4.87 -6.05
CA ASP A 215 13.79 -5.95 -7.04
C ASP A 215 12.78 -5.67 -8.17
N VAL A 216 12.99 -4.55 -8.88
CA VAL A 216 12.58 -4.41 -10.30
C VAL A 216 13.55 -3.47 -11.00
N GLU A 217 14.81 -3.92 -11.12
CA GLU A 217 15.71 -3.48 -12.19
C GLU A 217 15.45 -4.35 -13.45
N SER A 218 14.20 -4.65 -13.78
CA SER A 218 13.84 -5.22 -15.08
C SER A 218 12.36 -4.99 -15.33
N TYR A 219 12.01 -3.95 -16.09
CA TYR A 219 10.89 -3.87 -17.04
C TYR A 219 10.79 -2.41 -17.47
N GLY A 220 11.57 -2.02 -18.49
CA GLY A 220 11.43 -0.70 -19.10
C GLY A 220 12.66 -0.06 -19.73
N ALA A 221 13.86 -0.65 -19.64
CA ALA A 221 14.94 -0.26 -20.55
C ALA A 221 14.63 -0.80 -21.94
N ALA A 222 14.05 0.05 -22.80
CA ALA A 222 14.05 -0.21 -24.22
C ALA A 222 15.50 -0.43 -24.70
N PRO A 223 15.79 -1.44 -25.52
CA PRO A 223 17.13 -1.70 -26.00
C PRO A 223 17.48 -0.62 -27.03
N ASN A 224 18.31 0.34 -26.63
CA ASN A 224 19.16 1.06 -27.58
C ASN A 224 20.58 0.53 -27.42
N ASP A 225 20.74 -0.75 -27.78
CA ASP A 225 21.97 -1.24 -28.38
C ASP A 225 22.17 -0.48 -29.71
N LEU A 226 22.80 0.69 -29.64
CA LEU A 226 23.65 1.13 -30.73
C LEU A 226 25.06 0.66 -30.37
N PRO A 227 25.68 -0.24 -31.17
CA PRO A 227 27.04 -0.68 -30.90
C PRO A 227 27.99 0.53 -30.99
N PRO A 228 29.06 0.58 -30.17
CA PRO A 228 30.10 1.58 -30.34
C PRO A 228 30.82 1.32 -31.67
N ASP A 229 30.61 2.21 -32.63
CA ASP A 229 31.36 2.25 -33.88
C ASP A 229 32.85 2.48 -33.55
N THR A 230 33.62 1.41 -33.69
CA THR A 230 35.05 1.34 -33.39
C THR A 230 35.86 1.08 -34.66
N GLY A 231 36.15 2.17 -35.39
CA GLY A 231 37.40 2.35 -36.17
C GLY A 231 37.29 2.32 -37.71
N PRO A 232 38.36 2.70 -38.47
CA PRO A 232 39.74 2.90 -38.03
C PRO A 232 40.40 4.25 -38.41
N GLN A 233 41.52 4.49 -37.74
CA GLN A 233 42.45 5.60 -37.87
C GLN A 233 42.93 5.93 -39.29
N ARG A 234 43.10 7.23 -39.58
CA ARG A 234 44.12 7.72 -40.53
C ARG A 234 45.01 8.77 -39.88
N LYS A 235 46.30 8.58 -40.11
CA LYS A 235 47.46 9.26 -39.52
C LYS A 235 47.70 10.67 -40.11
N ALA A 236 48.26 11.53 -39.25
CA ALA A 236 49.28 12.57 -39.45
C ALA A 236 49.03 13.78 -40.40
N SER A 237 48.88 14.97 -39.77
CA SER A 237 49.71 16.21 -39.82
C SER A 237 50.43 16.64 -41.13
N PRO A 238 50.64 17.96 -41.43
CA PRO A 238 51.18 18.95 -40.47
C PRO A 238 50.78 20.45 -40.58
N SER A 239 50.97 21.12 -39.43
CA SER A 239 51.50 22.47 -39.12
C SER A 239 51.47 23.62 -40.14
N VAL A 240 50.91 24.77 -39.74
CA VAL A 240 51.47 26.12 -40.00
C VAL A 240 51.24 27.08 -38.81
N GLN A 241 52.36 27.54 -38.24
CA GLN A 241 52.75 28.84 -37.63
C GLN A 241 51.66 29.89 -37.37
N ALA A 242 51.46 30.44 -36.16
CA ALA A 242 52.27 31.34 -35.31
C ALA A 242 52.00 32.86 -35.50
N GLU A 243 51.50 33.48 -34.42
CA GLU A 243 51.63 34.89 -33.94
C GLU A 243 51.00 36.09 -34.71
N PRO A 244 50.88 37.32 -34.12
CA PRO A 244 50.66 37.70 -32.70
C PRO A 244 49.66 38.89 -32.46
N ALA A 245 49.23 39.02 -31.20
CA ALA A 245 48.96 40.22 -30.35
C ALA A 245 48.25 41.53 -30.84
N ARG A 246 47.19 41.88 -30.05
CA ARG A 246 46.77 43.21 -29.48
C ARG A 246 46.17 44.30 -30.41
N PRO A 247 45.51 45.38 -29.90
CA PRO A 247 45.00 45.69 -28.54
C PRO A 247 43.51 46.18 -28.48
N GLN A 248 43.10 46.53 -27.25
CA GLN A 248 41.85 47.16 -26.77
C GLN A 248 41.28 48.33 -27.58
N ALA A 249 39.96 48.51 -27.50
CA ALA A 249 39.33 49.83 -27.27
C ALA A 249 37.93 49.66 -26.64
N SER A 250 37.74 50.18 -25.43
CA SER A 250 36.44 50.66 -24.95
C SER A 250 36.18 52.05 -25.55
N PRO A 251 34.92 52.49 -25.64
CA PRO A 251 34.64 53.76 -24.98
C PRO A 251 33.30 53.80 -24.23
N SER A 252 33.32 54.70 -23.25
CA SER A 252 32.33 55.06 -22.26
C SER A 252 31.10 55.79 -22.82
N MET A 253 30.08 55.80 -21.95
CA MET A 253 28.98 56.76 -21.75
C MET A 253 28.93 58.02 -22.61
N ASP A 254 27.74 58.26 -23.16
CA ASP A 254 26.92 59.44 -22.87
C ASP A 254 25.53 58.97 -22.43
#